data_AF-A0AAV3P2T2-F1
#
_entry.id   AF-A0AAV3P2T2-F1
#
_cell.length_a   1.000
_cell.length_b   1.000
_cell.length_c   1.000
_cell.angle_alpha   90.00
_cell.angle_beta   90.00
_cell.angle_gamma   90.00
#
_symmetry.space_group_name_H-M   'P 1'
#
loop_
_entity.id
_entity.type
_entity.pdbx_description
1 polymer ?
#
loop_
_entity_poly.entity_id
_entity_poly.type
_entity_poly.pdbx_seq_one_letter_code
_entity_poly.pdbx_strand_id
1 'polypeptide(L)'
;MPSSDASMQQNSSELKNKNKNNMATTCWSAENATRAYLRTLKMGKKDKEPDSSEFISALAAGNNAQLIVMACGGGQAESSIGALVAAANQTGGSVVCIFPGHQELHSSRQALGLSYTDSIEFVLGDATTLLLNEYKGADFVLVDCEMEDKKAVLVSARRSASKNGALVVGYNAIHCGPWFSNSNGMKVHFLPIGNGIMVSRIPPAKSHWIVEVDKCTGEEHVYRITSPRNKHIHV
;
A
#
# COMPACT_ATOMS: atom_id res chain seq x y z
N MET A 1 6.97 3.68 54.14
CA MET A 1 6.73 4.37 52.87
C MET A 1 7.34 3.55 51.76
N PRO A 2 6.56 2.78 50.98
CA PRO A 2 7.07 2.11 49.79
C PRO A 2 6.74 2.89 48.51
N SER A 3 7.46 2.52 47.45
CA SER A 3 7.06 2.56 46.04
C SER A 3 6.99 3.91 45.30
N SER A 4 8.16 4.40 44.86
CA SER A 4 8.30 5.19 43.63
C SER A 4 8.97 4.40 42.48
N ASP A 5 9.68 3.31 42.77
CA ASP A 5 10.38 2.51 41.74
C ASP A 5 9.49 1.51 40.98
N ALA A 6 8.39 1.05 41.58
CA ALA A 6 7.53 0.03 40.96
C ALA A 6 6.68 0.58 39.79
N SER A 7 6.30 1.86 39.82
CA SER A 7 5.50 2.49 38.76
C SER A 7 6.32 2.85 37.52
N MET A 8 7.62 3.09 37.68
CA MET A 8 8.53 3.42 36.58
C MET A 8 8.90 2.17 35.75
N GLN A 9 8.99 1.00 36.40
CA GLN A 9 9.25 -0.28 35.71
C GLN A 9 8.03 -0.83 34.97
N GLN A 10 6.80 -0.61 35.47
CA GLN A 10 5.57 -0.99 34.76
C GLN A 10 5.36 -0.17 33.48
N ASN A 11 5.57 1.15 33.52
CA ASN A 11 5.46 1.98 32.32
C ASN A 11 6.54 1.66 31.27
N SER A 12 7.79 1.39 31.68
CA SER A 12 8.85 1.02 30.74
C SER A 12 8.63 -0.36 30.09
N SER A 13 8.02 -1.30 30.82
CA SER A 13 7.69 -2.63 30.27
C SER A 13 6.47 -2.58 29.35
N GLU A 14 5.46 -1.74 29.63
CA GLU A 14 4.35 -1.48 28.69
C GLU A 14 4.80 -0.72 27.42
N LEU A 15 5.73 0.24 27.54
CA LEU A 15 6.34 0.93 26.39
C LEU A 15 7.25 0.00 25.57
N LYS A 16 7.95 -0.94 26.22
CA LYS A 16 8.74 -1.99 25.54
C LYS A 16 7.86 -3.05 24.88
N ASN A 17 6.64 -3.30 25.39
CA ASN A 17 5.69 -4.23 24.76
C ASN A 17 4.94 -3.60 23.57
N LYS A 18 4.68 -2.29 23.58
CA LYS A 18 4.11 -1.59 22.41
C LYS A 18 5.04 -1.56 21.19
N ASN A 19 6.36 -1.63 21.40
CA ASN A 19 7.35 -1.60 20.31
C ASN A 19 7.84 -2.96 19.81
N LYS A 20 7.41 -4.08 20.42
CA LYS A 20 7.82 -5.43 19.99
C LYS A 20 7.01 -6.02 18.84
N ASN A 21 5.93 -5.37 18.40
CA ASN A 21 5.02 -5.91 17.38
C ASN A 21 5.10 -5.25 15.98
N ASN A 22 5.95 -4.24 15.77
CA ASN A 22 5.98 -3.48 14.49
C ASN A 22 7.08 -3.90 13.51
N MET A 23 7.49 -5.17 13.53
CA MET A 23 8.24 -5.78 12.42
C MET A 23 7.57 -7.06 11.93
N ALA A 24 6.26 -6.98 11.69
CA ALA A 24 5.58 -8.00 10.91
C ALA A 24 6.10 -7.93 9.47
N THR A 25 6.92 -8.90 9.07
CA THR A 25 6.99 -9.30 7.67
C THR A 25 5.55 -9.55 7.21
N THR A 26 5.04 -8.73 6.30
CA THR A 26 3.67 -8.82 5.78
C THR A 26 3.45 -10.19 5.16
N CYS A 27 2.88 -11.11 5.95
CA CYS A 27 2.47 -12.43 5.47
C CYS A 27 1.11 -12.26 4.78
N TRP A 28 0.94 -12.92 3.64
CA TRP A 28 -0.31 -12.88 2.91
C TRP A 28 -1.45 -13.49 3.74
N SER A 29 -2.56 -12.76 3.89
CA SER A 29 -3.79 -13.23 4.53
C SER A 29 -4.82 -13.67 3.48
N ALA A 30 -4.93 -14.98 3.29
CA ALA A 30 -5.95 -15.55 2.40
C ALA A 30 -7.38 -15.21 2.84
N GLU A 31 -7.59 -15.07 4.15
CA GLU A 31 -8.89 -14.74 4.74
C GLU A 31 -9.31 -13.30 4.41
N ASN A 32 -8.40 -12.33 4.58
CA ASN A 32 -8.66 -10.94 4.22
C ASN A 32 -8.85 -10.78 2.71
N ALA A 33 -8.01 -11.45 1.91
CA ALA A 33 -8.14 -11.46 0.47
C ALA A 33 -9.52 -11.98 0.02
N THR A 34 -9.96 -13.12 0.56
CA THR A 34 -11.25 -13.74 0.23
C THR A 34 -12.42 -12.86 0.64
N ARG A 35 -12.39 -12.29 1.86
CA ARG A 35 -13.46 -11.41 2.34
C ARG A 35 -13.56 -10.13 1.52
N ALA A 36 -12.44 -9.52 1.16
CA ALA A 36 -12.44 -8.33 0.31
C ALA A 36 -12.97 -8.64 -1.08
N TYR A 37 -12.48 -9.71 -1.71
CA TYR A 37 -12.96 -10.20 -3.01
C TYR A 37 -14.48 -10.40 -3.03
N LEU A 38 -15.02 -11.16 -2.07
CA LEU A 38 -16.45 -11.44 -1.99
C LEU A 38 -17.28 -10.19 -1.70
N ARG A 39 -16.72 -9.22 -0.95
CA ARG A 39 -17.39 -7.95 -0.68
C ARG A 39 -17.48 -7.10 -1.95
N THR A 40 -16.38 -6.99 -2.69
CA THR A 40 -16.34 -6.28 -3.98
C THR A 40 -17.30 -6.91 -4.99
N LEU A 41 -17.33 -8.23 -5.10
CA LEU A 41 -18.31 -8.95 -5.94
C LEU A 41 -19.77 -8.60 -5.65
N LYS A 42 -20.11 -8.39 -4.36
CA LYS A 42 -21.47 -8.00 -3.95
C LYS A 42 -21.78 -6.52 -4.25
N MET A 43 -20.75 -5.68 -4.38
CA MET A 43 -20.86 -4.26 -4.72
C MET A 43 -20.99 -4.06 -6.24
N GLY A 44 -20.39 -4.94 -7.03
CA GLY A 44 -20.48 -4.94 -8.49
C GLY A 44 -21.86 -5.32 -9.04
N LYS A 45 -22.08 -5.05 -10.33
CA LYS A 45 -23.28 -5.52 -11.04
C LYS A 45 -23.14 -7.02 -11.30
N LYS A 46 -24.18 -7.79 -10.96
CA LYS A 46 -24.18 -9.28 -10.99
C LYS A 46 -24.03 -9.91 -12.38
N ASP A 47 -24.06 -9.10 -13.44
CA ASP A 47 -24.15 -9.57 -14.82
C ASP A 47 -22.79 -9.56 -15.56
N LYS A 48 -21.69 -9.30 -14.84
CA LYS A 48 -20.33 -9.30 -15.39
C LYS A 48 -19.46 -10.33 -14.67
N GLU A 49 -18.56 -10.97 -15.42
CA GLU A 49 -17.47 -11.77 -14.83
C GLU A 49 -16.63 -10.90 -13.87
N PRO A 50 -16.07 -11.49 -12.79
CA PRO A 50 -15.15 -10.78 -11.91
C PRO A 50 -14.03 -10.14 -12.72
N ASP A 51 -13.83 -8.84 -12.53
CA ASP A 51 -12.91 -8.01 -13.28
C ASP A 51 -11.75 -7.58 -12.35
N SER A 52 -11.05 -6.54 -12.75
CA SER A 52 -9.86 -6.02 -12.11
C SER A 52 -10.13 -5.58 -10.67
N SER A 53 -11.34 -5.10 -10.37
CA SER A 53 -11.71 -4.57 -9.06
C SER A 53 -11.70 -5.64 -7.98
N GLU A 54 -12.28 -6.81 -8.23
CA GLU A 54 -12.28 -7.93 -7.30
C GLU A 54 -10.86 -8.39 -6.99
N PHE A 55 -10.03 -8.54 -8.04
CA PHE A 55 -8.63 -8.91 -7.89
C PHE A 55 -7.83 -7.86 -7.08
N ILE A 56 -8.00 -6.58 -7.38
CA ILE A 56 -7.34 -5.47 -6.67
C ILE A 56 -7.72 -5.48 -5.19
N SER A 57 -9.00 -5.66 -4.86
CA SER A 57 -9.46 -5.72 -3.47
C SER A 57 -8.82 -6.88 -2.70
N ALA A 58 -8.76 -8.06 -3.33
CA ALA A 58 -8.14 -9.24 -2.75
C ALA A 58 -6.64 -9.03 -2.54
N LEU A 59 -5.96 -8.41 -3.52
CA LEU A 59 -4.53 -8.13 -3.48
C LEU A 59 -4.17 -7.14 -2.37
N ALA A 60 -4.92 -6.05 -2.23
CA ALA A 60 -4.72 -5.05 -1.18
C ALA A 60 -4.97 -5.65 0.22
N ALA A 61 -6.15 -6.27 0.41
CA ALA A 61 -6.53 -6.83 1.70
C ALA A 61 -5.65 -8.01 2.12
N GLY A 62 -5.29 -8.87 1.16
CA GLY A 62 -4.41 -10.00 1.41
C GLY A 62 -2.99 -9.60 1.79
N ASN A 63 -2.50 -8.42 1.36
CA ASN A 63 -1.24 -7.86 1.86
C ASN A 63 -1.40 -7.01 3.13
N ASN A 64 -2.59 -7.02 3.74
CA ASN A 64 -2.92 -6.25 4.94
C ASN A 64 -2.64 -4.75 4.83
N ALA A 65 -2.89 -4.16 3.65
CA ALA A 65 -2.60 -2.76 3.38
C ALA A 65 -3.29 -1.82 4.38
N GLN A 66 -2.53 -0.87 4.93
CA GLN A 66 -2.99 0.08 5.94
C GLN A 66 -3.13 1.50 5.37
N LEU A 67 -2.23 1.91 4.46
CA LEU A 67 -2.29 3.19 3.76
C LEU A 67 -2.37 2.92 2.25
N ILE A 68 -3.59 2.95 1.75
CA ILE A 68 -3.94 2.67 0.37
C ILE A 68 -4.10 4.00 -0.36
N VAL A 69 -3.30 4.25 -1.39
CA VAL A 69 -3.37 5.48 -2.17
C VAL A 69 -3.70 5.15 -3.62
N MET A 70 -4.70 5.81 -4.18
CA MET A 70 -5.08 5.71 -5.58
C MET A 70 -4.77 7.02 -6.30
N ALA A 71 -3.99 6.94 -7.37
CA ALA A 71 -3.90 8.02 -8.36
C ALA A 71 -4.98 7.78 -9.42
N CYS A 72 -6.02 8.62 -9.40
CA CYS A 72 -7.16 8.52 -10.28
C CYS A 72 -6.89 9.24 -11.61
N GLY A 73 -7.28 8.62 -12.72
CA GLY A 73 -7.38 9.31 -14.01
C GLY A 73 -8.68 10.08 -14.17
N GLY A 74 -8.92 10.58 -15.38
CA GLY A 74 -10.19 11.23 -15.74
C GLY A 74 -11.33 10.26 -16.09
N GLY A 75 -11.07 8.95 -16.03
CA GLY A 75 -12.03 7.90 -16.37
C GLY A 75 -12.90 7.43 -15.20
N GLN A 76 -13.64 6.34 -15.43
CA GLN A 76 -14.49 5.70 -14.42
C GLN A 76 -13.63 4.98 -13.37
N ALA A 77 -13.54 5.57 -12.18
CA ALA A 77 -12.74 5.05 -11.07
C ALA A 77 -13.59 4.34 -9.99
N GLU A 78 -14.92 4.34 -10.10
CA GLU A 78 -15.82 3.98 -9.00
C GLU A 78 -15.64 2.54 -8.52
N SER A 79 -15.55 1.60 -9.47
CA SER A 79 -15.39 0.17 -9.14
C SER A 79 -14.05 -0.07 -8.43
N SER A 80 -12.98 0.58 -8.88
CA SER A 80 -11.65 0.47 -8.28
C SER A 80 -11.62 1.12 -6.89
N ILE A 81 -12.23 2.30 -6.72
CA ILE A 81 -12.33 2.95 -5.42
C ILE A 81 -13.14 2.09 -4.45
N GLY A 82 -14.28 1.55 -4.89
CA GLY A 82 -15.10 0.62 -4.10
C GLY A 82 -14.33 -0.63 -3.67
N ALA A 83 -13.51 -1.20 -4.56
CA ALA A 83 -12.62 -2.32 -4.25
C ALA A 83 -11.58 -1.98 -3.17
N LEU A 84 -11.00 -0.78 -3.22
CA LEU A 84 -10.04 -0.32 -2.21
C LEU A 84 -10.73 -0.06 -0.86
N VAL A 85 -11.93 0.50 -0.85
CA VAL A 85 -12.76 0.66 0.36
C VAL A 85 -13.11 -0.71 0.95
N ALA A 86 -13.47 -1.69 0.11
CA ALA A 86 -13.71 -3.05 0.56
C ALA A 86 -12.46 -3.64 1.22
N ALA A 87 -11.27 -3.43 0.65
CA ALA A 87 -10.01 -3.89 1.22
C ALA A 87 -9.67 -3.20 2.55
N ALA A 88 -9.74 -1.87 2.61
CA ALA A 88 -9.47 -1.08 3.81
C ALA A 88 -10.38 -1.48 4.98
N ASN A 89 -11.66 -1.71 4.70
CA ASN A 89 -12.60 -2.20 5.71
C ASN A 89 -12.23 -3.58 6.29
N GLN A 90 -11.54 -4.44 5.52
CA GLN A 90 -11.08 -5.74 6.03
C GLN A 90 -9.79 -5.64 6.83
N THR A 91 -8.94 -4.65 6.53
CA THR A 91 -7.62 -4.51 7.15
C THR A 91 -7.56 -3.46 8.25
N GLY A 92 -8.63 -2.68 8.42
CA GLY A 92 -8.62 -1.47 9.27
C GLY A 92 -7.81 -0.32 8.67
N GLY A 93 -7.51 -0.38 7.36
CA GLY A 93 -6.73 0.62 6.65
C GLY A 93 -7.52 1.86 6.27
N SER A 94 -6.84 2.78 5.58
CA SER A 94 -7.38 4.03 5.05
C SER A 94 -7.18 4.11 3.54
N VAL A 95 -8.11 4.77 2.85
CA VAL A 95 -8.06 4.99 1.39
C VAL A 95 -7.96 6.48 1.10
N VAL A 96 -6.96 6.84 0.30
CA VAL A 96 -6.78 8.17 -0.25
C VAL A 96 -6.94 8.10 -1.77
N CYS A 97 -7.76 8.96 -2.35
CA CYS A 97 -7.94 9.07 -3.80
C CYS A 97 -7.50 10.45 -4.28
N ILE A 98 -6.47 10.50 -5.11
CA ILE A 98 -5.90 11.71 -5.69
C ILE A 98 -6.50 11.91 -7.08
N PHE A 99 -7.18 13.04 -7.29
CA PHE A 99 -7.77 13.44 -8.56
C PHE A 99 -7.02 14.63 -9.17
N PRO A 100 -6.86 14.67 -10.50
CA PRO A 100 -6.19 15.78 -11.18
C PRO A 100 -7.05 17.06 -11.22
N GLY A 101 -8.37 16.93 -11.07
CA GLY A 101 -9.30 18.04 -11.19
C GLY A 101 -10.62 17.82 -10.45
N HIS A 102 -11.34 18.94 -10.25
CA HIS A 102 -12.63 18.96 -9.54
C HIS A 102 -13.72 18.17 -10.27
N GLN A 103 -13.70 18.18 -11.60
CA GLN A 103 -14.75 17.56 -12.40
C GLN A 103 -14.72 16.04 -12.28
N GLU A 104 -13.53 15.46 -12.34
CA GLU A 104 -13.26 14.03 -12.18
C GLU A 104 -13.65 13.57 -10.77
N LEU A 105 -13.20 14.31 -9.75
CA LEU A 105 -13.54 14.04 -8.35
C LEU A 105 -15.05 14.07 -8.14
N HIS A 106 -15.71 15.13 -8.60
CA HIS A 106 -17.15 15.31 -8.41
C HIS A 106 -17.95 14.20 -9.09
N SER A 107 -17.58 13.85 -10.32
CA SER A 107 -18.25 12.79 -11.09
C SER A 107 -18.11 11.43 -10.40
N SER A 108 -16.90 11.08 -9.97
CA SER A 108 -16.63 9.81 -9.28
C SER A 108 -17.33 9.75 -7.92
N ARG A 109 -17.32 10.85 -7.16
CA ARG A 109 -17.99 10.95 -5.86
C ARG A 109 -19.50 10.76 -5.97
N GLN A 110 -20.13 11.35 -6.99
CA GLN A 110 -21.56 11.16 -7.24
C GLN A 110 -21.89 9.72 -7.60
N ALA A 111 -21.06 9.08 -8.42
CA ALA A 111 -21.29 7.73 -8.91
C ALA A 111 -21.05 6.64 -7.84
N LEU A 112 -20.14 6.88 -6.87
CA LEU A 112 -19.93 6.00 -5.72
C LEU A 112 -21.13 5.96 -4.76
N GLY A 113 -21.88 7.06 -4.63
CA GLY A 113 -22.96 7.20 -3.66
C GLY A 113 -22.45 7.48 -2.24
N LEU A 114 -23.33 8.06 -1.40
CA LEU A 114 -22.97 8.67 -0.11
C LEU A 114 -22.40 7.67 0.92
N SER A 115 -22.80 6.40 0.88
CA SER A 115 -22.41 5.41 1.90
C SER A 115 -20.93 5.03 1.91
N TYR A 116 -20.18 5.34 0.84
CA TYR A 116 -18.77 4.99 0.72
C TYR A 116 -17.84 6.20 0.84
N THR A 117 -18.37 7.42 0.69
CA THR A 117 -17.53 8.63 0.64
C THR A 117 -16.93 8.99 1.99
N ASP A 118 -17.55 8.58 3.09
CA ASP A 118 -17.07 8.89 4.44
C ASP A 118 -15.83 8.07 4.84
N SER A 119 -15.54 7.01 4.08
CA SER A 119 -14.38 6.13 4.29
C SER A 119 -13.20 6.46 3.37
N ILE A 120 -13.29 7.54 2.59
CA ILE A 120 -12.30 7.92 1.57
C ILE A 120 -11.85 9.36 1.80
N GLU A 121 -10.53 9.57 1.83
CA GLU A 121 -9.94 10.90 1.74
C GLU A 121 -9.79 11.29 0.26
N PHE A 122 -10.60 12.23 -0.20
CA PHE A 122 -10.50 12.76 -1.56
C PHE A 122 -9.57 13.97 -1.60
N VAL A 123 -8.54 13.92 -2.45
CA VAL A 123 -7.53 14.98 -2.59
C VAL A 123 -7.41 15.41 -4.04
N LEU A 124 -7.19 16.71 -4.24
CA LEU A 124 -6.97 17.31 -5.56
C LEU A 124 -5.52 17.71 -5.71
N GLY A 125 -4.90 17.36 -6.84
CA GLY A 125 -3.57 17.83 -7.17
C GLY A 125 -2.80 16.87 -8.07
N ASP A 126 -1.52 17.21 -8.25
CA ASP A 126 -0.58 16.38 -9.00
C ASP A 126 -0.21 15.13 -8.20
N ALA A 127 -0.58 13.96 -8.72
CA ALA A 127 -0.31 12.68 -8.08
C ALA A 127 1.19 12.43 -7.85
N THR A 128 2.06 12.89 -8.75
CA THR A 128 3.51 12.73 -8.59
C THR A 128 4.02 13.46 -7.34
N THR A 129 3.65 14.72 -7.18
CA THR A 129 4.05 15.57 -6.06
C THR A 129 3.48 15.06 -4.73
N LEU A 130 2.20 14.71 -4.71
CA LEU A 130 1.51 14.23 -3.51
C LEU A 130 2.09 12.88 -3.03
N LEU A 131 2.31 11.94 -3.95
CA LEU A 131 2.97 10.66 -3.63
C LEU A 131 4.38 10.87 -3.09
N LEU A 132 5.15 11.78 -3.70
CA LEU A 132 6.53 12.04 -3.31
C LEU A 132 6.68 12.85 -2.04
N ASN A 133 5.62 13.43 -1.47
CA ASN A 133 5.71 14.33 -0.32
C ASN A 133 4.80 13.91 0.83
N GLU A 134 3.49 13.94 0.62
CA GLU A 134 2.46 13.77 1.66
C GLU A 134 2.18 12.29 1.92
N TYR A 135 2.12 11.49 0.86
CA TYR A 135 1.79 10.07 0.96
C TYR A 135 3.02 9.15 0.87
N LYS A 136 4.15 9.63 1.39
CA LYS A 136 5.34 8.78 1.60
C LYS A 136 5.00 7.66 2.56
N GLY A 137 5.43 6.45 2.23
CA GLY A 137 5.22 5.27 3.06
C GLY A 137 3.90 4.55 2.82
N ALA A 138 3.13 4.94 1.81
CA ALA A 138 2.00 4.13 1.34
C ALA A 138 2.45 2.68 1.08
N ASP A 139 1.71 1.71 1.62
CA ASP A 139 2.02 0.29 1.51
C ASP A 139 1.26 -0.38 0.37
N PHE A 140 0.24 0.28 -0.18
CA PHE A 140 -0.41 -0.09 -1.42
C PHE A 140 -0.72 1.16 -2.25
N VAL A 141 -0.18 1.24 -3.47
CA VAL A 141 -0.47 2.33 -4.41
C VAL A 141 -1.12 1.77 -5.66
N LEU A 142 -2.32 2.24 -5.99
CA LEU A 142 -3.02 1.94 -7.24
C LEU A 142 -2.90 3.13 -8.20
N VAL A 143 -2.57 2.87 -9.46
CA VAL A 143 -2.46 3.90 -10.50
C VAL A 143 -3.35 3.52 -11.68
N ASP A 144 -4.16 4.47 -12.14
CA ASP A 144 -4.88 4.34 -13.39
C ASP A 144 -3.92 4.53 -14.58
N CYS A 145 -3.68 3.47 -15.34
CA CYS A 145 -2.79 3.51 -16.49
C CYS A 145 -3.44 4.11 -17.76
N GLU A 146 -4.65 4.65 -17.67
CA GLU A 146 -5.20 5.52 -18.72
C GLU A 146 -4.72 6.97 -18.58
N MET A 147 -4.16 7.34 -17.42
CA MET A 147 -3.57 8.66 -17.20
C MET A 147 -2.46 8.98 -18.22
N GLU A 148 -2.38 10.24 -18.64
CA GLU A 148 -1.31 10.72 -19.52
C GLU A 148 0.06 10.50 -18.86
N ASP A 149 0.22 11.00 -17.62
CA ASP A 149 1.46 10.97 -16.84
C ASP A 149 1.72 9.68 -16.03
N LYS A 150 1.01 8.59 -16.34
CA LYS A 150 1.11 7.29 -15.65
C LYS A 150 2.54 6.82 -15.36
N LYS A 151 3.48 7.09 -16.26
CA LYS A 151 4.90 6.71 -16.10
C LYS A 151 5.55 7.47 -14.94
N ALA A 152 5.35 8.78 -14.87
CA ALA A 152 5.86 9.61 -13.79
C ALA A 152 5.23 9.20 -12.46
N VAL A 153 3.91 8.99 -12.45
CA VAL A 153 3.16 8.58 -11.25
C VAL A 153 3.63 7.22 -10.73
N LEU A 154 3.80 6.21 -11.59
CA LEU A 154 4.28 4.88 -11.18
C LEU A 154 5.72 4.90 -10.65
N VAL A 155 6.60 5.72 -11.25
CA VAL A 155 7.96 5.93 -10.73
C VAL A 155 7.93 6.60 -9.36
N SER A 156 7.09 7.60 -9.19
CA SER A 156 6.90 8.32 -7.93
C SER A 156 6.34 7.42 -6.83
N ALA A 157 5.29 6.66 -7.14
CA ALA A 157 4.70 5.64 -6.27
C ALA A 157 5.77 4.67 -5.76
N ARG A 158 6.61 4.13 -6.66
CA ARG A 158 7.70 3.23 -6.26
C ARG A 158 8.73 3.90 -5.34
N ARG A 159 9.09 5.15 -5.62
CA ARG A 159 10.10 5.89 -4.86
C ARG A 159 9.62 6.27 -3.46
N SER A 160 8.33 6.55 -3.32
CA SER A 160 7.72 6.96 -2.05
C SER A 160 7.11 5.80 -1.26
N ALA A 161 6.84 4.65 -1.89
CA ALA A 161 6.25 3.48 -1.25
C ALA A 161 7.03 3.00 -0.02
N SER A 162 6.30 2.36 0.89
CA SER A 162 6.86 1.78 2.10
C SER A 162 8.02 0.82 1.79
N LYS A 163 9.12 1.01 2.51
CA LYS A 163 10.30 0.13 2.43
C LYS A 163 10.10 -1.20 3.16
N ASN A 164 8.93 -1.43 3.72
CA ASN A 164 8.60 -2.61 4.52
C ASN A 164 7.73 -3.64 3.77
N GLY A 165 7.67 -3.59 2.44
CA GLY A 165 6.95 -4.60 1.66
C GLY A 165 5.77 -4.07 0.84
N ALA A 166 5.85 -2.86 0.30
CA ALA A 166 4.73 -2.25 -0.42
C ALA A 166 4.43 -2.89 -1.80
N LEU A 167 3.22 -2.65 -2.29
CA LEU A 167 2.81 -2.96 -3.65
C LEU A 167 2.48 -1.68 -4.43
N VAL A 168 2.98 -1.60 -5.67
CA VAL A 168 2.55 -0.63 -6.67
C VAL A 168 1.82 -1.38 -7.76
N VAL A 169 0.58 -1.01 -8.01
CA VAL A 169 -0.33 -1.68 -8.93
C VAL A 169 -0.81 -0.68 -9.97
N GLY A 170 -0.74 -1.05 -11.24
CA GLY A 170 -1.37 -0.31 -12.34
C GLY A 170 -2.56 -1.10 -12.89
N TYR A 171 -3.73 -0.50 -13.00
CA TYR A 171 -4.87 -1.09 -13.71
C TYR A 171 -5.08 -0.38 -15.05
N ASN A 172 -5.83 -0.98 -15.99
CA ASN A 172 -5.89 -0.55 -17.39
C ASN A 172 -4.50 -0.54 -18.07
N ALA A 173 -3.66 -1.52 -17.72
CA ALA A 173 -2.24 -1.55 -18.05
C ALA A 173 -1.90 -2.31 -19.35
N ILE A 174 -2.88 -2.71 -20.18
CA ILE A 174 -2.64 -3.54 -21.38
C ILE A 174 -1.61 -2.94 -22.36
N HIS A 175 -1.57 -1.61 -22.45
CA HIS A 175 -0.60 -0.89 -23.28
C HIS A 175 0.69 -0.50 -22.54
N CYS A 176 0.84 -0.86 -21.26
CA CYS A 176 1.98 -0.48 -20.43
C CYS A 176 3.08 -1.56 -20.35
N GLY A 177 2.78 -2.81 -20.71
CA GLY A 177 3.70 -3.95 -20.59
C GLY A 177 5.09 -3.78 -21.23
N PRO A 178 5.22 -3.30 -22.49
CA PRO A 178 6.50 -3.24 -23.19
C PRO A 178 7.54 -2.27 -22.59
N TRP A 179 7.13 -1.11 -22.04
CA TRP A 179 8.09 -0.14 -21.46
C TRP A 179 8.47 -0.51 -20.01
N PHE A 180 7.50 -0.93 -19.19
CA PHE A 180 7.76 -1.18 -17.77
C PHE A 180 8.71 -2.34 -17.48
N SER A 181 8.72 -3.35 -18.35
CA SER A 181 9.59 -4.52 -18.24
C SER A 181 11.09 -4.17 -18.37
N ASN A 182 11.41 -3.11 -19.10
CA ASN A 182 12.79 -2.76 -19.48
C ASN A 182 13.33 -1.49 -18.80
N SER A 183 12.56 -0.84 -17.92
CA SER A 183 12.97 0.43 -17.30
C SER A 183 13.13 0.34 -15.77
N ASN A 184 14.23 0.88 -15.27
CA ASN A 184 14.50 1.17 -13.86
C ASN A 184 14.65 -0.03 -12.89
N GLY A 185 14.89 -1.24 -13.39
CA GLY A 185 15.09 -2.43 -12.52
C GLY A 185 13.86 -2.75 -11.67
N MET A 186 12.66 -2.50 -12.20
CA MET A 186 11.39 -2.91 -11.60
C MET A 186 11.11 -4.36 -11.99
N LYS A 187 11.02 -5.27 -11.01
CA LYS A 187 10.37 -6.55 -11.25
C LYS A 187 8.87 -6.29 -11.28
N VAL A 188 8.28 -6.52 -12.45
CA VAL A 188 6.86 -6.28 -12.72
C VAL A 188 6.24 -7.57 -13.21
N HIS A 189 5.04 -7.86 -12.73
CA HIS A 189 4.20 -8.95 -13.21
C HIS A 189 3.00 -8.35 -13.93
N PHE A 190 2.78 -8.76 -15.18
CA PHE A 190 1.61 -8.38 -15.95
C PHE A 190 0.60 -9.53 -15.93
N LEU A 191 -0.67 -9.22 -15.66
CA LEU A 191 -1.77 -10.17 -15.55
C LEU A 191 -2.87 -9.77 -16.54
N PRO A 192 -3.34 -10.67 -17.42
CA PRO A 192 -4.39 -10.39 -18.39
C PRO A 192 -5.78 -10.48 -17.72
N ILE A 193 -5.99 -9.69 -16.67
CA ILE A 193 -7.27 -9.55 -15.97
C ILE A 193 -7.84 -8.18 -16.36
N GLY A 194 -9.09 -8.15 -16.84
CA GLY A 194 -9.70 -6.94 -17.40
C GLY A 194 -8.87 -6.33 -18.53
N ASN A 195 -8.70 -5.01 -18.50
CA ASN A 195 -7.82 -4.26 -19.40
C ASN A 195 -6.34 -4.30 -18.98
N GLY A 196 -5.92 -5.38 -18.31
CA GLY A 196 -4.56 -5.62 -17.87
C GLY A 196 -4.23 -5.02 -16.51
N ILE A 197 -3.58 -5.83 -15.67
CA ILE A 197 -3.09 -5.42 -14.35
C ILE A 197 -1.59 -5.60 -14.31
N MET A 198 -0.91 -4.56 -13.84
CA MET A 198 0.51 -4.53 -13.58
C MET A 198 0.75 -4.56 -12.07
N VAL A 199 1.59 -5.47 -11.58
CA VAL A 199 1.95 -5.56 -10.15
C VAL A 199 3.45 -5.48 -9.99
N SER A 200 3.92 -4.53 -9.18
CA SER A 200 5.32 -4.44 -8.77
C SER A 200 5.43 -4.46 -7.25
N ARG A 201 6.22 -5.40 -6.73
CA ARG A 201 6.48 -5.51 -5.30
C ARG A 201 7.76 -4.78 -4.94
N ILE A 202 7.68 -3.94 -3.92
CA ILE A 202 8.83 -3.33 -3.27
C ILE A 202 9.24 -4.26 -2.13
N PRO A 203 10.31 -5.06 -2.29
CA PRO A 203 10.68 -6.00 -1.24
C PRO A 203 11.13 -5.22 0.00
N PRO A 204 10.84 -5.74 1.20
CA PRO A 204 11.29 -5.13 2.44
C PRO A 204 12.82 -4.95 2.42
N ALA A 205 13.30 -3.96 3.16
CA ALA A 205 14.74 -3.82 3.39
C ALA A 205 15.31 -5.14 3.92
N LYS A 206 16.44 -5.58 3.37
CA LYS A 206 17.13 -6.78 3.88
C LYS A 206 17.47 -6.53 5.35
N SER A 207 17.10 -7.46 6.21
CA SER A 207 17.46 -7.43 7.62
C SER A 207 18.40 -8.59 7.92
N HIS A 208 19.34 -8.36 8.83
CA HIS A 208 20.28 -9.36 9.31
C HIS A 208 20.22 -9.42 10.83
N TRP A 209 20.44 -10.61 11.37
CA TRP A 209 20.55 -10.84 12.80
C TRP A 209 21.98 -10.54 13.24
N ILE A 210 22.10 -9.76 14.31
CA ILE A 210 23.36 -9.53 15.00
C ILE A 210 23.20 -10.10 16.40
N VAL A 211 24.20 -10.88 16.81
CA VAL A 211 24.35 -11.35 18.18
C VAL A 211 25.52 -10.61 18.78
N GLU A 212 25.27 -9.92 19.88
CA GLU A 212 26.29 -9.26 20.69
C GLU A 212 26.33 -9.94 22.05
N VAL A 213 27.53 -10.24 22.57
CA VAL A 213 27.69 -10.93 23.85
C VAL A 213 28.34 -9.96 24.82
N ASP A 214 27.68 -9.69 25.94
CA ASP A 214 28.24 -8.85 27.01
C ASP A 214 29.47 -9.53 27.60
N LYS A 215 30.60 -8.82 27.63
CA LYS A 215 31.89 -9.40 28.04
C LYS A 215 31.99 -9.66 29.54
N CYS A 216 31.20 -8.98 30.36
CA CYS A 216 31.23 -9.04 31.81
C CYS A 216 30.19 -10.04 32.36
N THR A 217 29.01 -10.12 31.75
CA THR A 217 27.90 -10.99 32.21
C THR A 217 27.77 -12.28 31.39
N GLY A 218 28.28 -12.30 30.15
CA GLY A 218 28.07 -13.41 29.21
C GLY A 218 26.66 -13.45 28.61
N GLU A 219 25.82 -12.44 28.86
CA GLU A 219 24.47 -12.37 28.30
C GLU A 219 24.50 -12.15 26.78
N GLU A 220 23.67 -12.90 26.06
CA GLU A 220 23.51 -12.76 24.60
C GLU A 220 22.39 -11.78 24.27
N HIS A 221 22.73 -10.76 23.50
CA HIS A 221 21.81 -9.77 22.98
C HIS A 221 21.61 -9.98 21.48
N VAL A 222 20.39 -10.34 21.10
CA VAL A 222 20.05 -10.61 19.70
C VAL A 222 19.22 -9.45 19.15
N TYR A 223 19.73 -8.80 18.11
CA TYR A 223 19.08 -7.68 17.43
C TYR A 223 18.85 -8.00 15.95
N ARG A 224 17.71 -7.58 15.42
CA ARG A 224 17.44 -7.59 13.99
C ARG A 224 17.64 -6.17 13.45
N ILE A 225 18.68 -5.98 12.63
CA ILE A 225 18.95 -4.68 12.02
C ILE A 225 18.54 -4.68 10.54
N THR A 226 18.08 -3.54 10.03
CA THR A 226 17.81 -3.33 8.60
C THR A 226 19.02 -2.71 7.92
N SER A 227 19.50 -3.29 6.83
CA SER A 227 20.60 -2.72 6.06
C SER A 227 20.10 -1.49 5.27
N PRO A 228 20.73 -0.30 5.41
CA PRO A 228 20.43 0.81 4.52
C PRO A 228 20.83 0.42 3.09
N ARG A 229 19.94 0.58 2.11
CA ARG A 229 20.33 0.46 0.70
C ARG A 229 21.30 1.61 0.38
N ASN A 230 22.50 1.29 -0.06
CA ASN A 230 23.55 2.23 -0.48
C ASN A 230 22.94 3.43 -1.19
N LYS A 231 23.01 4.61 -0.55
CA LYS A 231 23.00 5.86 -1.30
C LYS A 231 24.39 5.94 -1.92
N HIS A 232 24.49 5.81 -3.24
CA HIS A 232 25.71 6.22 -3.93
C HIS A 232 25.89 7.71 -3.63
N ILE A 233 26.83 8.01 -2.74
CA ILE A 233 27.31 9.37 -2.53
C ILE A 233 28.32 9.58 -3.65
N HIS A 234 27.94 10.35 -4.66
CA HIS A 234 28.94 10.93 -5.54
C HIS A 234 29.66 12.01 -4.73
N VAL A 235 30.94 11.78 -4.47
CA VAL A 235 31.90 12.78 -3.97
C VAL A 235 32.44 13.55 -5.16
#